data_AF-A0A644YB29-F1
#
_entry.id   AF-A0A644YB29-F1
#
_cell.length_a   1.000
_cell.length_b   1.000
_cell.length_c   1.000
_cell.angle_alpha   90.00
_cell.angle_beta   90.00
_cell.angle_gamma   90.00
#
_symmetry.space_group_name_H-M   'P 1'
#
loop_
_entity.id
_entity.type
_entity.pdbx_description
1 polymer ?
#
loop_
_entity_poly.entity_id
_entity_poly.type
_entity_poly.pdbx_seq_one_letter_code
_entity_poly.pdbx_strand_id
1 'polypeptide(L)'
;MKRIEISEFGRFRLNSYTPLCFNRMGNIAIQKYTFPPYIDSSCRREPDFQNEYPSISALCRASKFAPTLQKDDIITYITKKNRYTPYIQKHNRLVAILQVEDIYPSHQLAQQAYNKLGLPTPSNCMVDNNPPFELDQTGARHTASLMDWDSQYFQRSVDFPCFIRTRKLYLNLLNPKPIFESDFIDIFGKVPGTQNPKFILKEQFTRLARLVDIEFVFKR
;
A
#
# COMPACT_ATOMS: atom_id res chain seq x y z
N MET A 1 7.63 -4.52 -22.46
CA MET A 1 6.35 -4.19 -21.78
C MET A 1 5.68 -5.49 -21.37
N LYS A 2 5.37 -5.67 -20.09
CA LYS A 2 4.67 -6.85 -19.55
C LYS A 2 3.17 -6.68 -19.81
N ARG A 3 2.55 -7.64 -20.49
CA ARG A 3 1.10 -7.67 -20.70
C ARG A 3 0.42 -8.36 -19.52
N ILE A 4 -0.66 -7.77 -19.03
CA ILE A 4 -1.50 -8.34 -17.97
C ILE A 4 -2.95 -8.30 -18.46
N GLU A 5 -3.55 -9.47 -18.58
CA GLU A 5 -4.95 -9.60 -18.93
C GLU A 5 -5.82 -9.46 -17.68
N ILE A 6 -6.87 -8.65 -17.78
CA ILE A 6 -7.87 -8.47 -16.73
C ILE A 6 -9.24 -8.77 -17.32
N SER A 7 -9.86 -9.84 -16.83
CA SER A 7 -11.23 -10.23 -17.19
C SER A 7 -12.27 -9.49 -16.37
N GLU A 8 -12.01 -9.27 -15.09
CA GLU A 8 -12.92 -8.60 -14.16
C GLU A 8 -12.20 -7.43 -13.50
N PHE A 9 -12.83 -6.27 -13.48
CA PHE A 9 -12.32 -5.08 -12.79
C PHE A 9 -13.47 -4.22 -12.27
N GLY A 10 -13.27 -3.68 -11.08
CA GLY A 10 -14.10 -2.67 -10.48
C GLY A 10 -13.59 -1.27 -10.80
N ARG A 11 -13.47 -0.44 -9.77
CA ARG A 11 -13.05 0.96 -9.86
C ARG A 11 -11.54 1.07 -9.74
N PHE A 12 -10.98 2.14 -10.31
CA PHE A 12 -9.56 2.45 -10.18
C PHE A 12 -9.33 3.49 -9.09
N ARG A 13 -8.34 3.23 -8.21
CA ARG A 13 -7.98 4.10 -7.10
C ARG A 13 -6.51 4.51 -7.20
N LEU A 14 -6.21 5.77 -6.85
CA LEU A 14 -4.86 6.23 -6.59
C LEU A 14 -4.70 6.48 -5.09
N ASN A 15 -3.76 5.79 -4.47
CA ASN A 15 -3.48 5.93 -3.04
C ASN A 15 -2.00 6.26 -2.79
N SER A 16 -1.72 6.99 -1.71
CA SER A 16 -0.35 7.25 -1.27
C SER A 16 -0.09 6.73 0.15
N TYR A 17 1.13 6.31 0.40
CA TYR A 17 1.57 5.83 1.71
C TYR A 17 2.98 6.37 2.04
N THR A 18 3.44 6.18 3.27
CA THR A 18 4.75 6.67 3.71
C THR A 18 5.73 5.49 3.68
N PRO A 19 6.67 5.41 2.72
CA PRO A 19 7.62 4.30 2.67
C PRO A 19 8.61 4.35 3.83
N LEU A 20 9.22 3.21 4.17
CA LEU A 20 10.22 3.12 5.23
C LEU A 20 11.40 4.06 4.97
N CYS A 21 11.88 4.16 3.72
CA CYS A 21 12.97 5.06 3.34
C CYS A 21 12.63 6.57 3.41
N PHE A 22 11.41 6.94 3.83
CA PHE A 22 10.93 8.33 3.85
C PHE A 22 11.75 9.24 4.78
N ASN A 23 12.33 8.71 5.84
CA ASN A 23 13.10 9.50 6.81
C ASN A 23 14.37 8.77 7.28
N ARG A 24 15.18 9.46 8.09
CA ARG A 24 16.44 8.92 8.62
C ARG A 24 16.23 7.63 9.42
N MET A 25 15.19 7.56 10.25
CA MET A 25 14.93 6.40 11.11
C MET A 25 14.64 5.15 10.29
N GLY A 26 13.77 5.24 9.29
CA GLY A 26 13.52 4.10 8.43
C GLY A 26 14.71 3.72 7.55
N ASN A 27 15.59 4.67 7.16
CA ASN A 27 16.86 4.31 6.51
C ASN A 27 17.80 3.52 7.44
N ILE A 28 17.85 3.85 8.73
CA ILE A 28 18.58 3.06 9.73
C ILE A 28 17.96 1.65 9.83
N ALA A 29 16.63 1.55 9.89
CA ALA A 29 15.93 0.27 9.91
C ALA A 29 16.25 -0.59 8.67
N ILE A 30 16.24 0.02 7.49
CA ILE A 30 16.60 -0.63 6.21
C ILE A 30 18.01 -1.23 6.28
N GLN A 31 18.98 -0.47 6.77
CA GLN A 31 20.37 -0.94 6.88
C GLN A 31 20.53 -2.04 7.94
N LYS A 32 19.90 -1.88 9.11
CA LYS A 32 20.02 -2.82 10.22
C LYS A 32 19.34 -4.16 9.94
N TYR A 33 18.16 -4.13 9.31
CA TYR A 33 17.31 -5.31 9.14
C TYR A 33 17.24 -5.80 7.68
N THR A 34 17.97 -5.17 6.77
CA THR A 34 17.95 -5.50 5.32
C THR A 34 16.54 -5.43 4.73
N PHE A 35 15.71 -4.49 5.21
CA PHE A 35 14.35 -4.34 4.71
C PHE A 35 14.32 -3.69 3.32
N PRO A 36 13.36 -4.05 2.45
CA PRO A 36 13.15 -3.33 1.20
C PRO A 36 12.80 -1.86 1.50
N PRO A 37 13.40 -0.88 0.80
CA PRO A 37 13.23 0.54 1.14
C PRO A 37 11.79 1.06 1.04
N TYR A 38 10.98 0.43 0.18
CA TYR A 38 9.63 0.88 -0.17
C TYR A 38 8.52 0.00 0.43
N ILE A 39 8.78 -0.68 1.56
CA ILE A 39 7.67 -1.14 2.43
C ILE A 39 7.06 0.03 3.18
N ASP A 40 5.86 -0.13 3.73
CA ASP A 40 5.26 0.91 4.58
C ASP A 40 6.11 1.19 5.83
N SER A 41 6.04 2.39 6.39
CA SER A 41 6.87 2.82 7.52
C SER A 41 6.24 2.60 8.89
N SER A 42 4.97 2.19 8.96
CA SER A 42 4.27 2.05 10.25
C SER A 42 4.66 0.77 10.99
N CYS A 43 4.30 0.69 12.28
CA CYS A 43 4.45 -0.53 13.09
C CYS A 43 3.48 -1.65 12.66
N ARG A 44 2.41 -1.31 11.91
CA ARG A 44 1.42 -2.23 11.32
C ARG A 44 1.31 -1.90 9.83
N ARG A 45 2.18 -2.50 9.00
CA ARG A 45 2.41 -2.06 7.61
C ARG A 45 1.10 -1.89 6.85
N GLU A 46 0.81 -0.67 6.40
CA GLU A 46 -0.47 -0.35 5.74
C GLU A 46 -0.27 0.42 4.42
N PRO A 47 -0.40 -0.24 3.26
CA PRO A 47 -0.71 -1.66 3.09
C PRO A 47 0.49 -2.56 3.45
N ASP A 48 0.22 -3.83 3.73
CA ASP A 48 1.27 -4.84 3.90
C ASP A 48 1.63 -5.42 2.53
N PHE A 49 2.73 -4.94 1.95
CA PHE A 49 3.22 -5.43 0.66
C PHE A 49 4.06 -6.70 0.75
N GLN A 50 4.46 -7.14 1.95
CA GLN A 50 5.46 -8.20 2.11
C GLN A 50 4.85 -9.60 2.03
N ASN A 51 3.54 -9.70 2.17
CA ASN A 51 2.83 -10.96 1.96
C ASN A 51 2.74 -11.33 0.46
N GLU A 52 2.59 -12.62 0.17
CA GLU A 52 2.33 -13.08 -1.19
C GLU A 52 1.04 -12.46 -1.74
N TYR A 53 0.03 -12.37 -0.89
CA TYR A 53 -1.22 -11.66 -1.13
C TYR A 53 -1.23 -10.40 -0.25
N PRO A 54 -0.88 -9.22 -0.77
CA PRO A 54 -0.82 -8.01 0.03
C PRO A 54 -2.18 -7.69 0.65
N SER A 55 -2.15 -7.05 1.81
CA SER A 55 -3.36 -6.67 2.52
C SER A 55 -3.53 -5.16 2.65
N ILE A 56 -4.77 -4.74 2.74
CA ILE A 56 -5.18 -3.38 3.04
C ILE A 56 -6.19 -3.45 4.19
N SER A 57 -6.06 -2.59 5.18
CA SER A 57 -7.00 -2.51 6.30
C SER A 57 -7.41 -1.06 6.58
N ALA A 58 -8.34 -0.86 7.51
CA ALA A 58 -8.76 0.47 7.92
C ALA A 58 -7.80 1.15 8.92
N LEU A 59 -6.67 0.52 9.29
CA LEU A 59 -5.78 1.01 10.35
C LEU A 59 -5.25 2.42 10.10
N CYS A 60 -4.83 2.76 8.89
CA CYS A 60 -4.25 4.07 8.61
C CYS A 60 -5.30 5.16 8.34
N ARG A 61 -6.33 4.84 7.55
CA ARG A 61 -7.29 5.82 7.00
C ARG A 61 -8.73 5.66 7.49
N ALA A 62 -8.97 4.76 8.44
CA ALA A 62 -10.29 4.51 9.04
C ALA A 62 -11.36 4.32 7.94
N SER A 63 -12.49 5.01 8.06
CA SER A 63 -13.61 5.02 7.10
C SER A 63 -13.27 5.47 5.68
N LYS A 64 -12.11 6.10 5.43
CA LYS A 64 -11.86 6.84 4.17
C LYS A 64 -11.37 5.98 3.02
N PHE A 65 -10.96 4.73 3.25
CA PHE A 65 -10.39 3.91 2.18
C PHE A 65 -10.83 2.46 2.18
N ALA A 66 -10.25 1.62 3.06
CA ALA A 66 -10.50 0.19 3.11
C ALA A 66 -12.01 -0.15 3.12
N PRO A 67 -12.85 0.51 3.95
CA PRO A 67 -14.31 0.26 3.93
C PRO A 67 -15.04 0.62 2.62
N THR A 68 -14.39 1.36 1.72
CA THR A 68 -14.98 1.81 0.44
C THR A 68 -14.52 0.98 -0.75
N LEU A 69 -13.66 -0.01 -0.53
CA LEU A 69 -13.18 -0.91 -1.57
C LEU A 69 -14.21 -1.99 -1.85
N GLN A 70 -14.30 -2.38 -3.12
CA GLN A 70 -15.14 -3.47 -3.59
C GLN A 70 -14.27 -4.55 -4.24
N LYS A 71 -14.81 -5.76 -4.36
CA LYS A 71 -14.16 -6.83 -5.11
C LYS A 71 -13.79 -6.34 -6.52
N ASP A 72 -12.62 -6.75 -6.98
CA ASP A 72 -12.04 -6.39 -8.27
C ASP A 72 -11.64 -4.92 -8.46
N ASP A 73 -11.82 -4.05 -7.46
CA ASP A 73 -11.21 -2.71 -7.46
C ASP A 73 -9.70 -2.81 -7.65
N ILE A 74 -9.12 -1.88 -8.41
CA ILE A 74 -7.68 -1.82 -8.70
C ILE A 74 -7.09 -0.58 -8.07
N ILE A 75 -6.06 -0.77 -7.24
CA ILE A 75 -5.40 0.28 -6.47
C ILE A 75 -3.98 0.46 -6.97
N THR A 76 -3.66 1.68 -7.41
CA THR A 76 -2.27 2.10 -7.64
C THR A 76 -1.72 2.78 -6.39
N TYR A 77 -0.65 2.22 -5.84
CA TYR A 77 0.06 2.78 -4.70
C TYR A 77 1.29 3.55 -5.14
N ILE A 78 1.34 4.80 -4.69
CA ILE A 78 2.52 5.65 -4.81
C ILE A 78 3.07 6.02 -3.43
N THR A 79 4.35 6.34 -3.33
CA THR A 79 4.90 6.93 -2.10
C THR A 79 4.35 8.34 -1.90
N LYS A 80 4.41 8.88 -0.69
CA LYS A 80 4.35 10.34 -0.46
C LYS A 80 5.48 11.04 -1.23
N LYS A 81 5.26 12.30 -1.61
CA LYS A 81 6.25 13.10 -2.33
C LYS A 81 7.45 13.38 -1.42
N ASN A 82 8.65 12.99 -1.84
CA ASN A 82 9.89 13.26 -1.12
C ASN A 82 11.09 13.29 -2.09
N ARG A 83 12.27 13.66 -1.59
CA ARG A 83 13.54 13.56 -2.32
C ARG A 83 14.10 12.14 -2.13
N TYR A 84 13.78 11.23 -3.04
CA TYR A 84 14.33 9.86 -3.03
C TYR A 84 15.58 9.75 -3.92
N THR A 85 16.67 9.23 -3.38
CA THR A 85 17.92 8.97 -4.12
C THR A 85 17.67 8.16 -5.40
N PRO A 86 18.32 8.47 -6.54
CA PRO A 86 19.39 9.46 -6.74
C PRO A 86 18.90 10.86 -7.12
N TYR A 87 17.59 11.13 -7.13
CA TYR A 87 17.07 12.38 -7.65
C TYR A 87 17.10 13.52 -6.63
N ILE A 88 17.49 14.71 -7.08
CA ILE A 88 17.50 15.94 -6.27
C ILE A 88 16.09 16.54 -6.14
N GLN A 89 15.27 16.40 -7.20
CA GLN A 89 13.89 16.88 -7.19
C GLN A 89 13.00 15.98 -6.34
N LYS A 90 12.06 16.59 -5.60
CA LYS A 90 11.01 15.85 -4.88
C LYS A 90 10.04 15.21 -5.88
N HIS A 91 9.77 13.92 -5.72
CA HIS A 91 8.90 13.14 -6.59
C HIS A 91 8.15 12.07 -5.78
N ASN A 92 7.19 11.41 -6.40
CA ASN A 92 6.54 10.20 -5.88
C ASN A 92 7.17 8.99 -6.55
N ARG A 93 6.90 7.77 -6.07
CA ARG A 93 7.28 6.54 -6.78
C ARG A 93 6.11 5.58 -6.90
N LEU A 94 5.94 4.96 -8.07
CA LEU A 94 4.92 3.92 -8.30
C LEU A 94 5.43 2.59 -7.77
N VAL A 95 4.85 2.14 -6.65
CA VAL A 95 5.36 0.97 -5.91
C VAL A 95 4.57 -0.28 -6.22
N ALA A 96 3.24 -0.17 -6.27
CA ALA A 96 2.39 -1.33 -6.47
C ALA A 96 1.14 -1.00 -7.29
N ILE A 97 0.65 -2.01 -8.01
CA ILE A 97 -0.70 -2.06 -8.55
C ILE A 97 -1.32 -3.35 -8.00
N LEU A 98 -2.34 -3.20 -7.18
CA LEU A 98 -3.01 -4.30 -6.48
C LEU A 98 -4.46 -4.39 -6.96
N GLN A 99 -5.00 -5.60 -7.00
CA GLN A 99 -6.43 -5.81 -7.24
C GLN A 99 -7.06 -6.50 -6.03
N VAL A 100 -8.21 -5.99 -5.59
CA VAL A 100 -8.99 -6.58 -4.51
C VAL A 100 -9.49 -7.95 -4.93
N GLU A 101 -9.14 -8.96 -4.15
CA GLU A 101 -9.56 -10.34 -4.37
C GLU A 101 -10.69 -10.72 -3.42
N ASP A 102 -10.48 -10.44 -2.12
CA ASP A 102 -11.42 -10.75 -1.06
C ASP A 102 -11.53 -9.61 -0.05
N ILE A 103 -12.72 -9.49 0.53
CA ILE A 103 -13.04 -8.56 1.59
C ILE A 103 -13.60 -9.37 2.75
N TYR A 104 -12.93 -9.28 3.90
CA TYR A 104 -13.36 -9.93 5.13
C TYR A 104 -14.00 -8.89 6.06
N PRO A 105 -15.10 -9.23 6.73
CA PRO A 105 -15.77 -8.32 7.64
C PRO A 105 -15.06 -8.21 9.00
N SER A 106 -14.04 -9.04 9.26
CA SER A 106 -13.21 -8.97 10.46
C SER A 106 -11.77 -9.42 10.19
N HIS A 107 -10.85 -8.98 11.06
CA HIS A 107 -9.46 -9.40 11.05
C HIS A 107 -9.29 -10.90 11.36
N GLN A 108 -10.14 -11.48 12.22
CA GLN A 108 -10.12 -12.91 12.55
C GLN A 108 -10.45 -13.77 11.33
N LEU A 109 -11.45 -13.37 10.53
CA LEU A 109 -11.81 -14.11 9.31
C LEU A 109 -10.71 -13.98 8.24
N ALA A 110 -10.06 -12.82 8.15
CA ALA A 110 -8.89 -12.66 7.30
C ALA A 110 -7.76 -13.61 7.74
N GLN A 111 -7.39 -13.62 9.03
CA GLN A 111 -6.36 -14.54 9.55
C GLN A 111 -6.67 -15.99 9.20
N GLN A 112 -7.90 -16.45 9.40
CA GLN A 112 -8.31 -17.81 9.04
C GLN A 112 -8.12 -18.08 7.54
N ALA A 113 -8.40 -17.11 6.67
CA ALA A 113 -8.21 -17.25 5.24
C ALA A 113 -6.72 -17.34 4.84
N TYR A 114 -5.83 -16.55 5.46
CA TYR A 114 -4.38 -16.68 5.23
C TYR A 114 -3.85 -18.02 5.76
N ASN A 115 -4.28 -18.45 6.95
CA ASN A 115 -3.89 -19.73 7.54
C ASN A 115 -4.30 -20.91 6.65
N LYS A 116 -5.50 -20.89 6.06
CA LYS A 116 -5.96 -21.92 5.11
C LYS A 116 -5.10 -22.01 3.85
N LEU A 117 -4.46 -20.92 3.45
CA LEU A 117 -3.51 -20.88 2.34
C LEU A 117 -2.07 -21.24 2.76
N GLY A 118 -1.82 -21.52 4.05
CA GLY A 118 -0.47 -21.73 4.58
C GLY A 118 0.39 -20.46 4.57
N LEU A 119 -0.23 -19.29 4.52
CA LEU A 119 0.46 -18.00 4.48
C LEU A 119 0.59 -17.39 5.87
N PRO A 120 1.67 -16.61 6.12
CA PRO A 120 1.79 -15.87 7.37
C PRO A 120 0.66 -14.83 7.48
N THR A 121 0.26 -14.54 8.71
CA THR A 121 -0.70 -13.47 9.00
C THR A 121 -0.07 -12.12 8.63
N PRO A 122 -0.73 -11.26 7.83
CA PRO A 122 -0.21 -9.93 7.53
C PRO A 122 -0.05 -9.07 8.78
N SER A 123 0.96 -8.22 8.81
CA SER A 123 1.30 -7.41 9.99
C SER A 123 0.21 -6.41 10.39
N ASN A 124 -0.60 -5.93 9.44
CA ASN A 124 -1.79 -5.09 9.68
C ASN A 124 -3.04 -5.87 10.08
N CYS A 125 -2.94 -7.18 10.29
CA CYS A 125 -4.04 -7.98 10.80
C CYS A 125 -4.05 -7.95 12.35
N MET A 126 -4.94 -7.16 12.96
CA MET A 126 -5.09 -7.06 14.42
C MET A 126 -5.77 -8.30 15.01
N VAL A 127 -4.98 -9.33 15.27
CA VAL A 127 -5.37 -10.59 15.92
C VAL A 127 -4.34 -10.96 16.99
N ASP A 128 -4.74 -11.82 17.91
CA ASP A 128 -3.83 -12.33 18.95
C ASP A 128 -2.60 -13.01 18.32
N ASN A 129 -1.46 -12.88 19.01
CA ASN A 129 -0.16 -13.43 18.58
C ASN A 129 0.37 -12.87 17.24
N ASN A 130 -0.12 -11.73 16.79
CA ASN A 130 0.47 -10.97 15.69
C ASN A 130 0.97 -9.62 16.25
N PRO A 131 2.18 -9.52 16.81
CA PRO A 131 2.67 -8.28 17.41
C PRO A 131 3.00 -7.22 16.34
N PRO A 132 3.01 -5.92 16.70
CA PRO A 132 3.50 -4.89 15.79
C PRO A 132 5.02 -5.02 15.60
N PHE A 133 5.54 -4.40 14.54
CA PHE A 133 6.99 -4.20 14.40
C PHE A 133 7.52 -3.26 15.50
N GLU A 134 8.71 -3.58 16.00
CA GLU A 134 9.42 -2.75 16.98
C GLU A 134 9.76 -1.36 16.41
N LEU A 135 9.89 -0.34 17.27
CA LEU A 135 10.10 1.04 16.79
C LEU A 135 11.33 1.19 15.89
N ASP A 136 12.40 0.44 16.16
CA ASP A 136 13.62 0.48 15.35
C ASP A 136 13.51 -0.25 14.00
N GLN A 137 12.40 -0.96 13.76
CA GLN A 137 12.01 -1.55 12.49
C GLN A 137 11.08 -0.64 11.68
N THR A 138 10.74 0.54 12.20
CA THR A 138 9.76 1.47 11.61
C THR A 138 10.39 2.80 11.20
N GLY A 139 9.57 3.68 10.62
CA GLY A 139 9.93 5.09 10.41
C GLY A 139 9.61 6.00 11.61
N ALA A 140 9.26 5.44 12.78
CA ALA A 140 8.94 6.23 13.96
C ALA A 140 10.12 7.07 14.44
N ARG A 141 9.80 8.20 15.08
CA ARG A 141 10.79 8.95 15.87
C ARG A 141 10.97 8.26 17.22
N HIS A 142 12.13 8.43 17.84
CA HIS A 142 12.47 7.85 19.15
C HIS A 142 11.52 8.22 20.29
N THR A 143 10.69 9.26 20.13
CA THR A 143 9.71 9.71 21.14
C THR A 143 8.35 9.01 21.03
N ALA A 144 8.17 8.09 20.08
CA ALA A 144 6.91 7.38 19.93
C ALA A 144 6.79 6.25 20.97
N SER A 145 5.59 6.09 21.53
CA SER A 145 5.23 4.89 22.31
C SER A 145 4.65 3.86 21.34
N LEU A 146 5.30 2.70 21.24
CA LEU A 146 4.80 1.60 20.40
C LEU A 146 3.43 1.13 20.88
N MET A 147 3.27 1.02 22.20
CA MET A 147 2.03 0.59 22.82
C MET A 147 0.87 1.53 22.50
N ASP A 148 1.07 2.84 22.58
CA ASP A 148 0.01 3.81 22.26
C ASP A 148 -0.34 3.80 20.78
N TRP A 149 0.68 3.67 19.91
CA TRP A 149 0.46 3.59 18.47
C TRP A 149 -0.31 2.31 18.09
N ASP A 150 0.10 1.17 18.63
CA ASP A 150 -0.57 -0.10 18.35
C ASP A 150 -1.98 -0.14 18.92
N SER A 151 -2.18 0.42 20.12
CA SER A 151 -3.51 0.53 20.75
C SER A 151 -4.48 1.38 19.93
N GLN A 152 -4.00 2.47 19.31
CA GLN A 152 -4.80 3.26 18.36
C GLN A 152 -5.19 2.45 17.12
N TYR A 153 -4.27 1.63 16.60
CA TYR A 153 -4.59 0.74 15.49
C TYR A 153 -5.58 -0.34 15.91
N PHE A 154 -5.42 -0.92 17.10
CA PHE A 154 -6.36 -1.89 17.62
C PHE A 154 -7.76 -1.30 17.71
N GLN A 155 -7.92 -0.11 18.29
CA GLN A 155 -9.22 0.57 18.35
C GLN A 155 -9.80 0.79 16.94
N ARG A 156 -8.99 1.22 15.98
CA ARG A 156 -9.46 1.38 14.59
C ARG A 156 -9.89 0.07 13.93
N SER A 157 -9.26 -1.05 14.28
CA SER A 157 -9.68 -2.37 13.80
C SER A 157 -11.00 -2.82 14.42
N VAL A 158 -11.37 -2.32 15.60
CA VAL A 158 -12.69 -2.54 16.20
C VAL A 158 -13.73 -1.66 15.52
N ASP A 159 -13.44 -0.36 15.35
CA ASP A 159 -14.36 0.61 14.77
C ASP A 159 -14.61 0.35 13.26
N PHE A 160 -13.59 -0.16 12.56
CA PHE A 160 -13.58 -0.41 11.12
C PHE A 160 -12.98 -1.79 10.82
N PRO A 161 -13.71 -2.89 11.08
CA PRO A 161 -13.15 -4.24 11.10
C PRO A 161 -12.85 -4.85 9.73
N CYS A 162 -13.11 -4.11 8.65
CA CYS A 162 -12.89 -4.61 7.31
C CYS A 162 -11.39 -4.87 7.04
N PHE A 163 -11.14 -6.00 6.40
CA PHE A 163 -9.80 -6.39 5.98
C PHE A 163 -9.84 -6.85 4.53
N ILE A 164 -8.94 -6.34 3.71
CA ILE A 164 -8.90 -6.61 2.28
C ILE A 164 -7.66 -7.43 1.96
N ARG A 165 -7.86 -8.56 1.28
CA ARG A 165 -6.78 -9.29 0.62
C ARG A 165 -6.75 -8.92 -0.86
N THR A 166 -5.54 -8.77 -1.39
CA THR A 166 -5.32 -8.38 -2.77
C THR A 166 -4.35 -9.32 -3.46
N ARG A 167 -4.44 -9.36 -4.79
CA ARG A 167 -3.41 -9.94 -5.65
C ARG A 167 -2.52 -8.85 -6.25
N LYS A 168 -1.26 -9.20 -6.50
CA LYS A 168 -0.27 -8.29 -7.11
C LYS A 168 -0.38 -8.32 -8.63
N LEU A 169 -0.73 -7.18 -9.23
CA LEU A 169 -0.56 -6.97 -10.67
C LEU A 169 0.83 -6.40 -10.96
N TYR A 170 1.33 -5.55 -10.07
CA TYR A 170 2.68 -5.01 -10.07
C TYR A 170 3.16 -4.79 -8.64
N LEU A 171 4.44 -5.06 -8.37
CA LEU A 171 5.09 -4.70 -7.11
C LEU A 171 6.60 -4.53 -7.32
N ASN A 172 7.16 -3.41 -6.88
CA ASN A 172 8.60 -3.18 -6.81
C ASN A 172 8.97 -2.43 -5.53
N LEU A 173 9.48 -3.17 -4.55
CA LEU A 173 9.83 -2.66 -3.22
C LEU A 173 11.29 -2.17 -3.11
N LEU A 174 12.10 -2.38 -4.15
CA LEU A 174 13.54 -2.08 -4.13
C LEU A 174 13.86 -0.78 -4.85
N ASN A 175 13.41 -0.64 -6.09
CA ASN A 175 13.67 0.53 -6.92
C ASN A 175 12.46 0.88 -7.81
N PRO A 176 11.34 1.31 -7.22
CA PRO A 176 10.14 1.68 -7.96
C PRO A 176 10.40 2.89 -8.86
N LYS A 177 9.63 2.98 -9.95
CA LYS A 177 9.75 4.05 -10.95
C LYS A 177 9.39 5.41 -10.32
N PRO A 178 10.19 6.47 -10.53
CA PRO A 178 9.81 7.82 -10.14
C PRO A 178 8.62 8.33 -10.96
N ILE A 179 7.73 9.09 -10.30
CA ILE A 179 6.66 9.88 -10.91
C ILE A 179 6.90 11.33 -10.51
N PHE A 180 7.20 12.17 -11.50
CA PHE A 180 7.40 13.60 -11.34
C PHE A 180 6.09 14.36 -11.53
N GLU A 181 6.10 15.67 -11.23
CA GLU A 181 4.92 16.51 -11.43
C GLU A 181 4.50 16.61 -12.89
N SER A 182 5.45 16.59 -13.82
CA SER A 182 5.19 16.56 -15.26
C SER A 182 4.36 15.34 -15.65
N ASP A 183 4.66 14.16 -15.09
CA ASP A 183 3.90 12.94 -15.35
C ASP A 183 2.46 13.06 -14.83
N PHE A 184 2.27 13.68 -13.66
CA PHE A 184 0.91 13.91 -13.15
C PHE A 184 0.13 14.92 -13.99
N ILE A 185 0.76 16.01 -14.42
CA ILE A 185 0.11 17.01 -15.29
C ILE A 185 -0.25 16.38 -16.63
N ASP A 186 0.65 15.59 -17.22
CA ASP A 186 0.41 14.87 -18.47
C ASP A 186 -0.79 13.90 -18.34
N ILE A 187 -0.86 13.12 -17.26
CA ILE A 187 -1.89 12.07 -17.07
C ILE A 187 -3.22 12.64 -16.58
N PHE A 188 -3.20 13.59 -15.65
CA PHE A 188 -4.38 14.05 -14.90
C PHE A 188 -4.77 15.50 -15.21
N GLY A 189 -3.97 16.24 -15.99
CA GLY A 189 -4.11 17.68 -16.20
C GLY A 189 -3.71 18.54 -14.99
N LYS A 190 -3.34 17.91 -13.85
CA LYS A 190 -2.91 18.55 -12.60
C LYS A 190 -2.25 17.55 -11.67
N VAL A 191 -1.60 18.01 -10.61
CA VAL A 191 -1.14 17.13 -9.54
C VAL A 191 -2.33 16.66 -8.68
N PRO A 192 -2.62 15.34 -8.61
CA PRO A 192 -3.74 14.85 -7.81
C PRO A 192 -3.42 14.89 -6.32
N GLY A 193 -4.38 15.35 -5.50
CA GLY A 193 -4.31 15.17 -4.05
C GLY A 193 -4.55 13.70 -3.66
N THR A 194 -3.68 13.14 -2.82
CA THR A 194 -3.66 11.70 -2.47
C THR A 194 -3.98 11.39 -1.00
N GLN A 195 -4.33 12.43 -0.22
CA GLN A 195 -4.73 12.30 1.19
C GLN A 195 -6.08 11.59 1.36
N ASN A 196 -6.99 11.77 0.40
CA ASN A 196 -8.23 11.00 0.27
C ASN A 196 -8.13 10.21 -1.04
N PRO A 197 -8.14 8.87 -1.03
CA PRO A 197 -7.91 8.05 -2.22
C PRO A 197 -8.99 8.33 -3.28
N LYS A 198 -8.59 9.01 -4.34
CA LYS A 198 -9.52 9.42 -5.40
C LYS A 198 -9.77 8.26 -6.35
N PHE A 199 -10.99 8.21 -6.87
CA PHE A 199 -11.25 7.48 -8.10
C PHE A 199 -10.46 8.13 -9.24
N ILE A 200 -9.88 7.30 -10.09
CA ILE A 200 -9.23 7.72 -11.33
C ILE A 200 -9.91 7.05 -12.51
N LEU A 201 -9.82 7.66 -13.69
CA LEU A 201 -10.37 7.09 -14.91
C LEU A 201 -9.54 5.88 -15.37
N LYS A 202 -10.16 4.95 -16.08
CA LYS A 202 -9.47 3.79 -16.70
C LYS A 202 -8.28 4.21 -17.56
N GLU A 203 -8.43 5.30 -18.31
CA GLU A 203 -7.37 5.86 -19.14
C GLU A 203 -6.19 6.37 -18.29
N GLN A 204 -6.47 7.11 -17.22
CA GLN A 204 -5.45 7.60 -16.29
C GLN A 204 -4.70 6.44 -15.62
N PHE A 205 -5.43 5.41 -15.20
CA PHE A 205 -4.85 4.17 -14.68
C PHE A 205 -3.93 3.50 -15.71
N THR A 206 -4.39 3.34 -16.95
CA THR A 206 -3.61 2.70 -18.03
C THR A 206 -2.34 3.48 -18.32
N ARG A 207 -2.39 4.82 -18.30
CA ARG A 207 -1.22 5.69 -18.48
C ARG A 207 -0.24 5.57 -17.31
N LEU A 208 -0.71 5.48 -16.06
CA LEU A 208 0.14 5.19 -14.90
C LEU A 208 0.84 3.83 -15.02
N ALA A 209 0.12 2.78 -15.43
CA ALA A 209 0.68 1.45 -15.61
C ALA A 209 1.80 1.41 -16.66
N ARG A 210 1.66 2.18 -17.74
CA ARG A 210 2.69 2.30 -18.78
C ARG A 210 4.00 2.91 -18.27
N LEU A 211 3.97 3.74 -17.22
CA LEU A 211 5.21 4.28 -16.60
C LEU A 211 6.10 3.18 -16.02
N VAL A 212 5.51 2.03 -15.67
CA VAL A 212 6.20 0.84 -15.14
C VAL A 212 6.21 -0.32 -16.13
N ASP A 213 6.14 0.00 -17.42
CA ASP A 213 6.23 -0.97 -18.53
C ASP A 213 5.15 -2.06 -18.48
N ILE A 214 3.96 -1.73 -17.96
CA ILE A 214 2.80 -2.63 -17.95
C ILE A 214 1.75 -2.17 -18.95
N GLU A 215 1.25 -3.13 -19.74
CA GLU A 215 0.10 -2.99 -20.60
C GLU A 215 -1.04 -3.86 -20.07
N PHE A 216 -2.12 -3.21 -19.62
CA PHE A 216 -3.34 -3.91 -19.22
C PHE A 216 -4.25 -4.14 -20.42
N VAL A 217 -4.60 -5.40 -20.65
CA VAL A 217 -5.57 -5.81 -21.68
C VAL A 217 -6.86 -6.18 -20.96
N PHE A 218 -7.87 -5.32 -21.11
CA PHE A 218 -9.18 -5.53 -20.50
C PHE A 218 -10.03 -6.36 -21.45
N LYS A 219 -10.36 -7.58 -21.06
CA LYS A 219 -11.31 -8.39 -21.82
C LYS A 219 -12.71 -7.81 -21.67
N ARG A 220 -13.48 -7.91 -22.75
CA ARG A 220 -14.91 -7.59 -22.74
C ARG A 220 -15.69 -8.76 -22.16
#